data_AF-A0A0R0K9E2-F1
#
_entry.id   AF-A0A0R0K9E2-F1
#
_cell.length_a   1.000
_cell.length_b   1.000
_cell.length_c   1.000
_cell.angle_alpha   90.00
_cell.angle_beta   90.00
_cell.angle_gamma   90.00
#
_symmetry.space_group_name_H-M   'P 1'
#
loop_
_entity.id
_entity.type
_entity.pdbx_description
1 polymer ?
#
loop_
_entity_poly.entity_id
_entity_poly.type
_entity_poly.pdbx_seq_one_letter_code
_entity_poly.pdbx_strand_id
1 'polypeptide(L)'
;MANTKKVGHLKTIIQEMLPTPTIDAEEIMVGEEEEPSWMTPYKNFLIRRVLPSNENEAQRLKRKAKYFVILDGELFKRGLTVPLFKCLNSQQADYIMKGYAVSTPEDAP
;
A
#
# COMPACT_ATOMS: atom_id res chain seq x y z
N MET A 1 -29.61 21.69 36.42
CA MET A 1 -28.67 21.23 37.47
C MET A 1 -27.30 21.08 36.83
N ALA A 2 -26.32 21.83 37.35
CA ALA A 2 -24.94 21.80 36.89
C ALA A 2 -24.22 20.52 37.36
N ASN A 3 -23.35 19.93 36.53
CA ASN A 3 -22.06 19.48 37.05
C ASN A 3 -20.96 19.50 35.97
N THR A 4 -19.86 20.06 36.43
CA THR A 4 -18.57 20.36 35.83
C THR A 4 -17.80 19.12 35.38
N LYS A 5 -17.07 19.22 34.26
CA LYS A 5 -16.00 18.28 33.91
C LYS A 5 -14.71 19.03 33.59
N LYS A 6 -13.85 19.05 34.62
CA LYS A 6 -12.38 19.02 34.66
C LYS A 6 -11.62 19.73 33.52
N VAL A 7 -11.13 20.92 33.84
CA VAL A 7 -10.01 21.59 33.17
C VAL A 7 -8.78 20.68 33.26
N GLY A 8 -8.42 20.05 32.15
CA GLY A 8 -7.28 19.15 32.09
C GLY A 8 -6.75 19.08 30.67
N HIS A 9 -5.73 19.90 30.41
CA HIS A 9 -4.86 19.83 29.24
C HIS A 9 -5.54 20.14 27.90
N LEU A 10 -5.73 21.44 27.62
CA LEU A 10 -6.02 21.94 26.28
C LEU A 10 -4.86 21.57 25.35
N LYS A 11 -5.03 20.55 24.51
CA LYS A 11 -4.12 20.28 23.40
C LYS A 11 -4.33 21.37 22.35
N THR A 12 -3.38 22.29 22.24
CA THR A 12 -3.39 23.29 21.16
C THR A 12 -2.93 22.62 19.88
N ILE A 13 -3.73 22.70 18.82
CA ILE A 13 -3.34 22.26 17.47
C ILE A 13 -2.74 23.49 16.77
N ILE A 14 -1.48 23.39 16.38
CA ILE A 14 -0.85 24.38 15.50
C ILE A 14 -1.12 23.90 14.07
N GLN A 15 -1.95 24.63 13.34
CA GLN A 15 -2.21 24.38 11.92
C GLN A 15 -1.58 25.52 11.12
N GLU A 16 -0.66 25.18 10.23
CA GLU A 16 -0.10 26.12 9.26
C GLU A 16 -0.81 25.92 7.92
N MET A 17 -1.31 27.01 7.33
CA MET A 17 -1.95 27.00 6.02
C MET A 17 -0.93 27.45 4.98
N LEU A 18 -0.44 26.51 4.18
CA LEU A 18 0.44 26.84 3.05
C LEU A 18 -0.43 27.36 1.87
N PRO A 19 -0.06 28.49 1.25
CA PRO A 19 -0.86 29.11 0.18
C PRO A 19 -0.82 28.33 -1.13
N THR A 20 0.19 27.47 -1.29
CA THR A 20 0.44 26.68 -2.50
C THR A 20 0.57 25.21 -2.12
N PRO A 21 -0.06 24.28 -2.86
CA PRO A 21 0.15 22.86 -2.64
C PRO A 21 1.64 22.55 -2.82
N THR A 22 2.26 21.96 -1.80
CA THR A 22 3.68 21.53 -1.86
C THR A 22 3.86 20.24 -2.66
N ILE A 23 2.77 19.51 -2.86
CA ILE A 23 2.74 18.28 -3.65
C ILE A 23 2.26 18.68 -5.04
N ASP A 24 3.16 18.64 -6.02
CA ASP A 24 2.77 18.67 -7.42
C ASP A 24 1.84 17.49 -7.67
N ALA A 25 0.68 17.74 -8.28
CA ALA A 25 -0.29 16.69 -8.59
C ALA A 25 0.41 15.61 -9.42
N GLU A 26 0.71 14.50 -8.76
CA GLU A 26 1.51 13.42 -9.33
C GLU A 26 0.78 12.89 -10.55
N GLU A 27 1.44 12.92 -11.72
CA GLU A 27 0.91 12.32 -12.93
C GLU A 27 0.57 10.87 -12.60
N ILE A 28 -0.70 10.49 -12.79
CA ILE A 28 -1.15 9.12 -12.63
C ILE A 28 -0.44 8.33 -13.73
N MET A 29 0.74 7.81 -13.42
CA MET A 29 1.46 6.85 -14.24
C MET A 29 0.57 5.63 -14.33
N VAL A 30 -0.24 5.57 -15.37
CA VAL A 30 -1.01 4.38 -15.75
C VAL A 30 0.05 3.32 -16.02
N GLY A 31 0.27 2.45 -15.03
CA GLY A 31 1.33 1.46 -15.08
C GLY A 31 1.29 0.72 -16.41
N GLU A 32 2.42 0.75 -17.12
CA GLU A 32 2.67 -0.09 -18.29
C GLU A 32 2.30 -1.53 -17.97
N GLU A 33 1.94 -2.32 -18.99
CA GLU A 33 1.61 -3.73 -18.81
C GLU A 33 2.76 -4.44 -18.07
N GLU A 34 2.61 -4.56 -16.75
CA GLU A 34 3.66 -5.09 -15.88
C GLU A 34 4.06 -6.47 -16.38
N GLU A 35 5.37 -6.72 -16.44
CA GLU A 35 5.94 -8.04 -16.67
C GLU A 35 5.18 -9.07 -15.80
N PRO A 36 4.81 -10.25 -16.35
CA PRO A 36 3.97 -11.22 -15.65
C PRO A 36 4.50 -11.51 -14.25
N SER A 37 3.86 -10.90 -13.26
CA SER A 37 4.20 -10.98 -11.86
C SER A 37 3.26 -11.95 -11.15
N TRP A 38 3.68 -12.45 -9.99
CA TRP A 38 2.80 -13.20 -9.10
C TRP A 38 1.54 -12.41 -8.72
N MET A 39 1.57 -11.08 -8.83
CA MET A 39 0.47 -10.15 -8.56
C MET A 39 -0.59 -10.13 -9.67
N THR A 40 -0.21 -10.44 -10.91
CA THR A 40 -1.05 -10.27 -12.11
C THR A 40 -2.37 -11.04 -12.01
N PRO A 41 -2.42 -12.31 -11.58
CA PRO A 41 -3.68 -13.02 -11.39
C PRO A 41 -4.60 -12.35 -10.36
N TYR A 42 -4.04 -11.78 -9.29
CA TYR A 42 -4.81 -11.08 -8.27
C TYR A 42 -5.35 -9.76 -8.79
N LYS A 43 -4.54 -8.95 -9.48
CA LYS A 43 -4.99 -7.70 -10.12
C LYS A 43 -6.11 -7.98 -11.12
N ASN A 44 -5.93 -8.95 -12.02
CA ASN A 44 -6.94 -9.34 -13.01
C ASN A 44 -8.26 -9.79 -12.36
N PHE A 45 -8.18 -10.60 -11.31
CA PHE A 45 -9.39 -11.05 -10.62
C PHE A 45 -10.09 -9.93 -9.83
N LEU A 46 -9.34 -9.06 -9.16
CA LEU A 46 -9.91 -8.00 -8.33
C LEU A 46 -10.48 -6.84 -9.16
N ILE A 47 -9.82 -6.48 -10.26
CA ILE A 47 -10.21 -5.37 -11.14
C ILE A 47 -11.19 -5.84 -12.21
N ARG A 48 -10.82 -6.88 -12.98
CA ARG A 48 -11.55 -7.32 -14.18
C ARG A 48 -12.49 -8.51 -13.92
N ARG A 49 -12.49 -9.09 -12.72
CA ARG A 49 -13.25 -10.29 -12.37
C ARG A 49 -12.94 -11.51 -13.25
N VAL A 50 -11.74 -11.54 -13.83
CA VAL A 50 -11.28 -12.64 -14.67
C VAL A 50 -10.65 -13.73 -13.79
N LEU A 51 -11.01 -14.98 -14.04
CA LEU A 51 -10.47 -16.16 -13.39
C LEU A 51 -9.70 -17.02 -14.40
N PRO A 52 -8.68 -17.78 -13.96
CA PRO A 52 -8.02 -18.75 -14.82
C PRO A 52 -9.00 -19.88 -15.19
N SER A 53 -8.80 -20.49 -16.36
CA SER A 53 -9.64 -21.59 -16.85
C SER A 53 -9.51 -22.87 -16.02
N ASN A 54 -8.39 -23.02 -15.29
CA ASN A 54 -8.18 -24.16 -14.41
C ASN A 54 -8.95 -23.95 -13.10
N GLU A 55 -9.94 -24.82 -12.84
CA GLU A 55 -10.82 -24.72 -11.66
C GLU A 55 -10.04 -24.74 -10.33
N ASN A 56 -8.97 -25.54 -10.23
CA ASN A 56 -8.15 -25.60 -9.02
C ASN A 56 -7.43 -24.27 -8.77
N GLU A 57 -6.92 -23.65 -9.83
CA GLU A 57 -6.27 -22.34 -9.75
C GLU A 57 -7.26 -21.23 -9.45
N ALA A 58 -8.43 -21.26 -10.09
CA ALA A 58 -9.51 -20.30 -9.87
C ALA A 58 -9.97 -20.33 -8.41
N GLN A 59 -10.15 -21.53 -7.86
CA GLN A 59 -10.57 -21.70 -6.48
C GLN A 59 -9.48 -21.29 -5.48
N ARG A 60 -8.21 -21.62 -5.77
CA ARG A 60 -7.07 -21.16 -4.96
C ARG A 60 -6.96 -19.63 -4.97
N LEU A 61 -7.17 -19.02 -6.13
CA LEU A 61 -7.14 -17.57 -6.30
C LEU A 61 -8.25 -16.89 -5.51
N LYS A 62 -9.51 -17.35 -5.65
CA LYS A 62 -10.66 -16.84 -4.87
C LYS A 62 -10.40 -16.87 -3.36
N ARG A 63 -9.91 -18.00 -2.86
CA ARG A 63 -9.62 -18.18 -1.42
C ARG A 63 -8.56 -17.21 -0.90
N LYS A 64 -7.54 -16.91 -1.71
CA LYS A 64 -6.47 -15.99 -1.34
C LYS A 64 -6.84 -14.52 -1.57
N ALA A 65 -7.59 -14.21 -2.63
CA ALA A 65 -7.94 -12.86 -3.03
C ALA A 65 -8.70 -12.08 -1.96
N LYS A 66 -9.44 -12.74 -1.06
CA LYS A 66 -10.13 -12.09 0.08
C LYS A 66 -9.21 -11.32 1.04
N TYR A 67 -7.91 -11.62 1.01
CA TYR A 67 -6.87 -10.96 1.79
C TYR A 67 -6.19 -9.82 1.03
N PHE A 68 -6.62 -9.52 -0.20
CA PHE A 68 -6.03 -8.46 -1.01
C PHE A 68 -7.09 -7.44 -1.43
N VAL A 69 -6.66 -6.20 -1.62
CA VAL A 69 -7.48 -5.09 -2.10
C VAL A 69 -6.67 -4.26 -3.11
N ILE A 70 -7.37 -3.56 -4.00
CA ILE A 70 -6.76 -2.60 -4.92
C ILE A 70 -7.06 -1.20 -4.40
N LEU A 71 -6.03 -0.38 -4.24
CA LEU A 71 -6.13 1.05 -3.92
C LEU A 71 -5.20 1.78 -4.89
N ASP A 72 -5.72 2.81 -5.58
CA ASP A 72 -4.96 3.62 -6.54
C ASP A 72 -4.16 2.80 -7.56
N GLY A 73 -4.75 1.70 -8.05
CA GLY A 73 -4.13 0.79 -9.01
C GLY A 73 -3.13 -0.21 -8.40
N GLU A 74 -2.77 -0.06 -7.13
CA GLU A 74 -1.80 -0.89 -6.44
C GLU A 74 -2.45 -1.99 -5.60
N LEU A 75 -1.74 -3.11 -5.46
CA LEU A 75 -2.23 -4.26 -4.70
C LEU A 75 -1.76 -4.17 -3.24
N PHE A 76 -2.69 -4.19 -2.31
CA PHE A 76 -2.41 -4.22 -0.88
C PHE A 76 -2.88 -5.52 -0.25
N LYS A 77 -2.12 -6.04 0.71
CA LYS A 77 -2.49 -7.18 1.53
C LYS A 77 -3.10 -6.70 2.85
N ARG A 78 -4.30 -7.19 3.15
CA ARG A 78 -5.02 -7.00 4.40
C ARG A 78 -4.76 -8.19 5.33
N GLY A 79 -4.24 -7.91 6.52
CA GLY A 79 -4.25 -8.88 7.62
C GLY A 79 -5.40 -8.63 8.59
N LEU A 80 -5.54 -9.50 9.59
CA LEU A 80 -6.64 -9.42 10.57
C LEU A 80 -6.46 -8.26 11.55
N THR A 81 -5.23 -8.03 12.00
CA THR A 81 -4.89 -7.06 13.04
C THR A 81 -3.75 -6.14 12.62
N VAL A 82 -3.30 -6.24 11.37
CA VAL A 82 -2.19 -5.45 10.83
C VAL A 82 -2.69 -4.45 9.80
N PRO A 83 -2.01 -3.30 9.64
CA PRO A 83 -2.30 -2.35 8.57
C PRO A 83 -2.21 -2.98 7.18
N LEU A 84 -2.70 -2.24 6.17
CA LEU A 84 -2.54 -2.63 4.78
C LEU A 84 -1.07 -2.52 4.37
N PHE A 85 -0.53 -3.61 3.81
CA PHE A 85 0.82 -3.64 3.26
C PHE A 85 0.79 -3.60 1.74
N LYS A 86 1.56 -2.70 1.15
CA LYS A 86 1.78 -2.65 -0.30
C LYS A 86 2.49 -3.93 -0.75
N CYS A 87 1.96 -4.56 -1.78
CA CYS A 87 2.58 -5.71 -2.42
C CYS A 87 3.56 -5.20 -3.49
N LEU A 88 4.73 -5.82 -3.54
CA LEU A 88 5.79 -5.44 -4.47
C LEU A 88 6.07 -6.58 -5.44
N ASN A 89 6.33 -6.23 -6.70
CA ASN A 89 6.91 -7.16 -7.65
C ASN A 89 8.42 -7.33 -7.42
N SER A 90 9.05 -8.27 -8.10
CA SER A 90 10.48 -8.56 -7.91
C SER A 90 11.36 -7.34 -8.21
N GLN A 91 11.06 -6.58 -9.27
CA GLN A 91 11.83 -5.41 -9.66
C GLN A 91 11.77 -4.29 -8.60
N GLN A 92 10.59 -4.02 -8.05
CA GLN A 92 10.39 -3.07 -6.95
C GLN A 92 11.12 -3.51 -5.68
N ALA A 93 11.05 -4.80 -5.33
CA ALA A 93 11.77 -5.34 -4.18
C ALA A 93 13.28 -5.17 -4.35
N ASP A 94 13.81 -5.49 -5.53
CA ASP A 94 15.23 -5.36 -5.85
C ASP A 94 15.70 -3.90 -5.79
N TYR A 95 14.89 -2.96 -6.29
CA TYR A 95 15.18 -1.53 -6.21
C TYR A 95 15.33 -1.06 -4.76
N ILE A 96 14.37 -1.43 -3.91
CA ILE A 96 14.36 -1.05 -2.49
C ILE A 96 15.57 -1.66 -1.77
N MET A 97 15.86 -2.94 -2.01
CA MET A 97 17.01 -3.62 -1.41
C MET A 97 18.35 -2.98 -1.79
N LYS A 98 18.51 -2.56 -3.04
CA LYS A 98 19.72 -1.85 -3.50
C LYS A 98 19.89 -0.49 -2.82
N GLY A 99 18.80 0.26 -2.62
CA GLY A 99 18.84 1.55 -1.93
C GLY A 99 19.29 1.44 -0.47
N TYR A 100 18.86 0.40 0.24
CA TYR A 100 19.26 0.17 1.64
C TYR A 100 20.70 -0.33 1.79
N ALA A 101 21.23 -1.05 0.79
CA ALA A 101 22.60 -1.56 0.84
C ALA A 101 23.69 -0.47 0.88
N VAL A 102 23.38 0.77 0.47
CA VAL A 102 24.32 1.91 0.52
C VAL A 102 24.48 2.47 1.94
N SER A 103 23.60 2.12 2.87
CA SER A 103 23.56 2.71 4.21
C SER A 103 24.15 1.85 5.32
N THR A 104 24.98 0.85 5.02
CA THR A 104 25.86 0.25 6.05
C THR A 104 26.94 1.27 6.40
N PRO A 105 26.91 1.88 7.61
CA PRO A 105 27.94 2.84 8.01
C PRO A 105 29.21 2.06 8.33
N GLU A 106 30.18 2.15 7.43
CA GLU A 106 31.54 1.61 7.58
C GLU A 106 32.40 2.47 8.52
N ASP A 107 31.80 3.17 9.49
CA ASP A 107 32.54 4.01 10.45
C ASP A 107 31.67 4.31 11.67
N ALA A 108 31.57 3.34 12.58
CA ALA A 108 31.28 3.65 13.98
C ALA A 108 32.57 3.34 14.77
N PRO A 109 33.30 4.38 15.24
CA PRO A 109 34.53 4.21 16.00
C PRO A 109 34.30 3.51 17.35
#